data_AF-A0A7S2EPZ5-F1
#
_entry.id   AF-A0A7S2EPZ5-F1
#
_cell.length_a   1.000
_cell.length_b   1.000
_cell.length_c   1.000
_cell.angle_alpha   90.00
_cell.angle_beta   90.00
_cell.angle_gamma   90.00
#
_symmetry.space_group_name_H-M   'P 1'
#
loop_
_entity.id
_entity.type
_entity.pdbx_description
1 polymer ?
#
loop_
_entity_poly.entity_id
_entity_poly.type
_entity_poly.pdbx_seq_one_letter_code
_entity_poly.pdbx_strand_id
1 'polypeptide(L)'
;GMLRVLKVLKRVAFGVGLGSFTVDEVADTMDKISSSSRRRKAEIKKLRRLSPDVRGRPEMPSPIGDAIGAIAKEAGTGEMLTRSIAFNVRFAVLQAQATRMVSAISLAIAAHEVNDERKAWLKEVSEEYETYRDEIIHHLRKYVRGEGANQDYVIAQSQP
;
A
#
# COMPACT_ATOMS: atom_id res chain seq x y z
N GLY A 1 -11.37 -0.78 7.23
CA GLY A 1 -12.65 -0.07 7.05
C GLY A 1 -12.43 1.43 6.91
N MET A 2 -12.80 1.98 5.76
CA MET A 2 -12.59 3.36 5.29
C MET A 2 -12.95 4.46 6.31
N LEU A 3 -13.98 4.22 7.13
CA LEU A 3 -14.39 5.06 8.26
C LEU A 3 -13.29 5.29 9.32
N ARG A 4 -12.37 4.34 9.50
CA ARG A 4 -11.25 4.50 10.46
C ARG A 4 -10.14 5.38 9.88
N VAL A 5 -9.91 5.35 8.56
CA VAL A 5 -8.93 6.18 7.87
C VAL A 5 -9.39 7.65 7.84
N LEU A 6 -10.68 7.89 7.60
CA LEU A 6 -11.26 9.24 7.67
C LEU A 6 -11.17 9.86 9.07
N LYS A 7 -11.38 9.08 10.14
CA LYS A 7 -11.20 9.55 11.52
C LYS A 7 -9.74 9.92 11.82
N VAL A 8 -8.80 9.16 11.27
CA VAL A 8 -7.36 9.41 11.36
C VAL A 8 -6.99 10.72 10.66
N LEU A 9 -7.41 10.91 9.41
CA LEU A 9 -7.15 12.14 8.64
C LEU A 9 -7.72 13.37 9.34
N LYS A 10 -8.90 13.25 9.97
CA LYS A 10 -9.52 14.33 10.74
C LYS A 10 -8.65 14.72 11.94
N ARG A 11 -8.12 13.77 12.73
CA ARG A 11 -7.25 14.10 13.87
C ARG A 11 -5.94 14.78 13.46
N VAL A 12 -5.34 14.34 12.35
CA VAL A 12 -4.11 14.95 11.82
C VAL A 12 -4.35 16.38 11.33
N ALA A 13 -5.50 16.64 10.69
CA ALA A 13 -5.84 17.99 10.20
C ALA A 13 -6.12 19.01 11.32
N PHE A 14 -6.45 18.57 12.53
CA PHE A 14 -6.78 19.43 13.68
C PHE A 14 -5.66 19.53 14.73
N GLY A 15 -4.44 19.08 14.45
CA GLY A 15 -3.25 19.37 15.26
C GLY A 15 -3.23 18.79 16.67
N VAL A 16 -4.06 17.78 16.97
CA VAL A 16 -4.11 17.16 18.31
C VAL A 16 -3.04 16.06 18.38
N GLY A 17 -1.90 16.36 19.02
CA GLY A 17 -0.89 15.39 19.46
C GLY A 17 -0.28 14.54 18.34
N LEU A 18 0.52 15.16 17.46
CA LEU A 18 1.29 14.41 16.47
C LEU A 18 2.55 13.86 17.15
N GLY A 19 2.65 12.54 17.24
CA GLY A 19 3.93 11.90 17.61
C GLY A 19 4.95 12.04 16.48
N SER A 20 6.22 11.77 16.75
CA SER A 20 7.21 11.53 15.70
C SER A 20 7.13 10.06 15.28
N PHE A 21 7.08 9.79 13.98
CA PHE A 21 7.55 8.50 13.47
C PHE A 21 9.05 8.66 13.21
N THR A 22 9.88 7.66 13.50
CA THR A 22 11.24 7.67 12.96
C THR A 22 11.11 7.43 11.45
N VAL A 23 11.75 8.28 10.66
CA VAL A 23 11.82 8.13 9.19
C VAL A 23 12.23 6.70 8.80
N ASP A 24 13.01 6.06 9.68
CA ASP A 24 13.52 4.71 9.58
C ASP A 24 12.44 3.63 9.51
N GLU A 25 11.38 3.66 10.34
CA GLU A 25 10.33 2.62 10.31
C GLU A 25 9.61 2.58 8.94
N VAL A 26 9.30 3.76 8.39
CA VAL A 26 8.67 3.86 7.06
C VAL A 26 9.67 3.49 5.96
N ALA A 27 10.93 3.91 6.10
CA ALA A 27 11.99 3.57 5.16
C ALA A 27 12.20 2.04 5.06
N ASP A 28 12.21 1.34 6.20
CA ASP A 28 12.33 -0.12 6.25
C ASP A 28 11.19 -0.81 5.48
N THR A 29 9.94 -0.38 5.69
CA THR A 29 8.81 -0.93 4.93
C THR A 29 8.93 -0.60 3.44
N MET A 30 9.43 0.58 3.06
CA MET A 30 9.67 0.92 1.66
C MET A 30 10.77 0.05 1.03
N ASP A 31 11.83 -0.26 1.76
CA ASP A 31 12.91 -1.12 1.31
C ASP A 31 12.44 -2.57 1.11
N LYS A 32 11.57 -3.06 1.99
CA LYS A 32 10.88 -4.34 1.80
C LYS A 32 10.06 -4.35 0.51
N ILE A 33 9.20 -3.32 0.32
CA ILE A 33 8.37 -3.20 -0.89
C ILE A 33 9.23 -3.14 -2.16
N SER A 34 10.31 -2.36 -2.15
CA SER A 34 11.25 -2.24 -3.27
C SER A 34 11.92 -3.57 -3.60
N SER A 35 12.41 -4.27 -2.58
CA SER A 35 13.08 -5.55 -2.72
C SER A 35 12.14 -6.64 -3.23
N SER A 36 10.93 -6.74 -2.67
CA SER A 36 9.93 -7.67 -3.17
C SER A 36 9.43 -7.32 -4.55
N SER A 37 9.23 -6.04 -4.89
CA SER A 37 8.86 -5.63 -6.25
C SER A 37 9.91 -6.06 -7.28
N ARG A 38 11.21 -5.93 -6.96
CA ARG A 38 12.31 -6.39 -7.83
C ARG A 38 12.30 -7.92 -7.98
N ARG A 39 12.11 -8.64 -6.88
CA ARG A 39 12.02 -10.11 -6.86
C ARG A 39 10.83 -10.61 -7.69
N ARG A 40 9.61 -10.11 -7.42
CA ARG A 40 8.38 -10.43 -8.18
C ARG A 40 8.52 -10.10 -9.66
N LYS A 41 9.19 -9.01 -10.02
CA LYS A 41 9.51 -8.66 -11.42
C LYS A 41 10.44 -9.67 -12.10
N ALA A 42 11.35 -10.30 -11.36
CA ALA A 42 12.20 -11.36 -11.91
C ALA A 42 11.42 -12.67 -12.11
N GLU A 43 10.58 -13.04 -11.13
CA GLU A 43 9.74 -14.24 -11.16
C GLU A 43 8.73 -14.20 -12.32
N ILE A 44 8.03 -13.07 -12.49
CA ILE A 44 6.99 -12.94 -13.52
C ILE A 44 7.53 -13.13 -14.95
N LYS A 45 8.83 -12.85 -15.19
CA LYS A 45 9.46 -13.08 -16.51
C LYS A 45 9.46 -14.56 -16.91
N LYS A 46 9.61 -15.45 -15.93
CA LYS A 46 9.57 -16.91 -16.13
C LYS A 46 8.13 -17.38 -16.25
N LEU A 47 7.30 -16.96 -15.31
CA LEU A 47 5.89 -17.37 -15.18
C LEU A 47 5.04 -17.05 -16.43
N ARG A 48 5.29 -15.92 -17.08
CA ARG A 48 4.56 -15.52 -18.31
C ARG A 48 4.76 -16.49 -19.49
N ARG A 49 5.80 -17.33 -19.45
CA ARG A 49 6.11 -18.32 -20.50
C ARG A 49 5.48 -19.69 -20.24
N LEU A 50 4.97 -19.92 -19.02
CA LEU A 50 4.26 -21.16 -18.71
C LEU A 50 2.99 -21.27 -19.55
N SER A 51 2.53 -22.48 -19.82
CA SER A 51 1.30 -22.70 -20.59
C SER A 51 0.04 -22.34 -19.77
N PRO A 52 -0.95 -21.62 -20.33
CA PRO A 52 -0.90 -20.94 -21.63
C PRO A 52 0.03 -19.72 -21.58
N ASP A 53 0.79 -19.49 -22.65
CA ASP A 53 1.69 -18.35 -22.78
C ASP A 53 0.88 -17.05 -22.84
N VAL A 54 1.17 -16.11 -21.93
CA VAL A 54 0.42 -14.85 -21.76
C VAL A 54 1.20 -13.62 -22.23
N ARG A 55 2.24 -13.80 -23.06
CA ARG A 55 3.01 -12.68 -23.63
C ARG A 55 2.31 -12.02 -24.81
N GLY A 56 1.29 -12.66 -25.38
CA GLY A 56 0.53 -12.14 -26.51
C GLY A 56 -0.27 -10.89 -26.17
N ARG A 57 -0.62 -10.12 -27.20
CA ARG A 57 -1.58 -9.02 -27.07
C ARG A 57 -2.97 -9.63 -26.83
N PRO A 58 -3.75 -9.15 -25.86
CA PRO A 58 -5.11 -9.65 -25.67
C PRO A 58 -5.93 -9.40 -26.95
N GLU A 59 -6.63 -10.45 -27.40
CA GLU A 59 -7.43 -10.41 -28.64
C GLU A 59 -8.74 -9.63 -28.48
N MET A 60 -9.20 -9.42 -27.23
CA MET A 60 -10.42 -8.67 -26.91
C MET A 60 -10.25 -7.79 -25.65
N PRO A 61 -11.07 -6.73 -25.50
CA PRO A 61 -11.20 -6.00 -24.24
C PRO A 61 -11.47 -6.97 -23.09
N SER A 62 -10.73 -6.82 -21.99
CA SER A 62 -10.76 -7.77 -20.89
C SER A 62 -11.77 -7.33 -19.83
N PRO A 63 -12.81 -8.13 -19.53
CA PRO A 63 -13.70 -7.88 -18.39
C PRO A 63 -12.93 -7.76 -17.06
N ILE A 64 -11.76 -8.40 -16.96
CA ILE A 64 -10.85 -8.26 -15.82
C ILE A 64 -10.24 -6.86 -15.79
N GLY A 65 -9.84 -6.31 -16.95
CA GLY A 65 -9.36 -4.93 -17.05
C GLY A 65 -10.39 -3.91 -16.57
N ASP A 66 -11.66 -4.11 -16.94
CA ASP A 66 -12.76 -3.25 -16.51
C ASP A 66 -13.05 -3.39 -15.01
N ALA A 67 -13.03 -4.62 -14.49
CA ALA A 67 -13.18 -4.89 -13.06
C ALA A 67 -12.04 -4.27 -12.23
N ILE A 68 -10.80 -4.38 -12.71
CA ILE A 68 -9.62 -3.71 -12.10
C ILE A 68 -9.83 -2.19 -12.11
N GLY A 69 -10.30 -1.62 -13.21
CA GLY A 69 -10.61 -0.20 -13.33
C GLY A 69 -11.67 0.26 -12.33
N ALA A 70 -12.73 -0.53 -12.14
CA ALA A 70 -13.78 -0.24 -11.16
C ALA A 70 -13.26 -0.28 -9.71
N ILE A 71 -12.49 -1.32 -9.35
CA ILE A 71 -11.87 -1.46 -8.02
C ILE A 71 -10.88 -0.31 -7.75
N ALA A 72 -10.05 0.03 -8.74
CA ALA A 72 -9.10 1.14 -8.66
C ALA A 72 -9.82 2.48 -8.44
N LYS A 73 -10.94 2.71 -9.12
CA LYS A 73 -11.74 3.94 -8.99
C LYS A 73 -12.41 4.04 -7.62
N GLU A 74 -12.97 2.95 -7.10
CA GLU A 74 -13.55 2.91 -5.76
C GLU A 74 -12.47 3.15 -4.68
N ALA A 75 -11.28 2.53 -4.83
CA ALA A 75 -10.15 2.73 -3.92
C ALA A 75 -9.51 4.13 -4.04
N GLY A 76 -9.57 4.75 -5.22
CA GLY A 76 -9.00 6.06 -5.57
C GLY A 76 -9.68 7.25 -4.92
N THR A 77 -11.01 7.20 -4.86
CA THR A 77 -11.84 8.40 -4.60
C THR A 77 -11.88 8.82 -3.13
N GLY A 78 -11.52 7.92 -2.19
CA GLY A 78 -11.63 8.17 -0.75
C GLY A 78 -10.49 8.94 -0.08
N GLU A 79 -9.30 9.03 -0.70
CA GLU A 79 -8.05 9.36 0.03
C GLU A 79 -7.28 10.58 -0.52
N MET A 80 -7.76 11.23 -1.59
CA MET A 80 -7.13 12.42 -2.20
C MET A 80 -7.39 13.76 -1.48
N LEU A 81 -7.83 13.74 -0.24
CA LEU A 81 -8.15 14.94 0.53
C LEU A 81 -7.11 15.15 1.63
N THR A 82 -6.17 16.08 1.43
CA THR A 82 -5.76 17.14 2.37
C THR A 82 -4.38 17.73 2.02
N ARG A 83 -4.32 19.05 1.77
CA ARG A 83 -3.08 19.83 1.54
C ARG A 83 -2.29 20.19 2.81
N SER A 84 -2.76 19.83 4.00
CA SER A 84 -2.19 20.27 5.29
C SER A 84 -1.44 19.20 6.09
N ILE A 85 -1.27 17.99 5.55
CA ILE A 85 -0.58 16.90 6.24
C ILE A 85 0.91 16.90 5.87
N ALA A 86 1.80 16.65 6.83
CA ALA A 86 3.23 16.46 6.59
C ALA A 86 3.46 15.45 5.44
N PHE A 87 4.33 15.80 4.49
CA PHE A 87 4.59 15.03 3.26
C PHE A 87 4.70 13.51 3.49
N ASN A 88 5.39 13.11 4.56
CA ASN A 88 5.64 11.72 4.90
C ASN A 88 4.36 10.91 5.18
N VAL A 89 3.37 11.51 5.84
CA VAL A 89 2.09 10.85 6.12
C VAL A 89 1.27 10.71 4.84
N ARG A 90 1.26 11.74 3.97
CA ARG A 90 0.63 11.63 2.65
C ARG A 90 1.29 10.55 1.81
N PHE A 91 2.62 10.53 1.80
CA PHE A 91 3.39 9.51 1.08
C PHE A 91 3.03 8.12 1.59
N ALA A 92 3.03 7.88 2.90
CA ALA A 92 2.63 6.60 3.48
C ALA A 92 1.20 6.20 3.10
N VAL A 93 0.23 7.11 3.14
CA VAL A 93 -1.15 6.84 2.69
C VAL A 93 -1.19 6.41 1.22
N LEU A 94 -0.50 7.13 0.34
CA LEU A 94 -0.40 6.78 -1.08
C LEU A 94 0.23 5.40 -1.29
N GLN A 95 1.26 5.06 -0.53
CA GLN A 95 1.87 3.73 -0.60
C GLN A 95 0.93 2.63 -0.10
N ALA A 96 0.20 2.86 1.00
CA ALA A 96 -0.82 1.92 1.48
C ALA A 96 -1.94 1.67 0.46
N GLN A 97 -2.29 2.69 -0.32
CA GLN A 97 -3.25 2.58 -1.41
C GLN A 97 -2.68 1.78 -2.59
N ALA A 98 -1.45 2.08 -3.00
CA ALA A 98 -0.77 1.37 -4.08
C ALA A 98 -0.62 -0.13 -3.76
N THR A 99 -0.20 -0.48 -2.53
CA THR A 99 -0.07 -1.88 -2.10
C THR A 99 -1.43 -2.59 -2.05
N ARG A 100 -2.49 -1.89 -1.62
CA ARG A 100 -3.87 -2.41 -1.70
C ARG A 100 -4.27 -2.76 -3.14
N MET A 101 -3.95 -1.88 -4.09
CA MET A 101 -4.28 -2.09 -5.50
C MET A 101 -3.54 -3.30 -6.06
N VAL A 102 -2.25 -3.45 -5.77
CA VAL A 102 -1.46 -4.62 -6.21
C VAL A 102 -2.07 -5.91 -5.65
N SER A 103 -2.44 -5.91 -4.37
CA SER A 103 -3.06 -7.05 -3.72
C SER A 103 -4.38 -7.44 -4.39
N ALA A 104 -5.31 -6.48 -4.51
CA ALA A 104 -6.62 -6.72 -5.11
C ALA A 104 -6.55 -7.18 -6.58
N ILE A 105 -5.67 -6.55 -7.38
CA ILE A 105 -5.47 -6.93 -8.78
C ILE A 105 -4.92 -8.36 -8.87
N SER A 106 -3.94 -8.70 -8.04
CA SER A 106 -3.33 -10.03 -8.07
C SER A 106 -4.35 -11.11 -7.73
N LEU A 107 -5.19 -10.89 -6.72
CA LEU A 107 -6.26 -11.80 -6.35
C LEU A 107 -7.33 -11.94 -7.45
N ALA A 108 -7.72 -10.82 -8.08
CA ALA A 108 -8.67 -10.82 -9.20
C ALA A 108 -8.14 -11.62 -10.40
N ILE A 109 -6.86 -11.44 -10.76
CA ILE A 109 -6.23 -12.23 -11.83
C ILE A 109 -6.17 -13.71 -11.43
N ALA A 110 -5.82 -14.02 -10.18
CA ALA A 110 -5.74 -15.41 -9.69
C ALA A 110 -7.06 -16.16 -9.81
N ALA A 111 -8.20 -15.49 -9.64
CA ALA A 111 -9.52 -16.10 -9.78
C ALA A 111 -9.78 -16.66 -11.19
N HIS A 112 -9.16 -16.08 -12.22
CA HIS A 112 -9.32 -16.46 -13.62
C HIS A 112 -8.08 -17.15 -14.23
N GLU A 113 -7.00 -17.29 -13.46
CA GLU A 113 -5.79 -17.96 -13.90
C GLU A 113 -6.01 -19.48 -13.97
N VAL A 114 -5.59 -20.07 -15.09
CA VAL A 114 -5.71 -21.50 -15.40
C VAL A 114 -4.42 -22.26 -15.11
N ASN A 115 -3.27 -21.57 -15.11
CA ASN A 115 -2.00 -22.16 -14.74
C ASN A 115 -1.83 -22.13 -13.22
N ASP A 116 -1.77 -23.32 -12.58
CA ASP A 116 -1.73 -23.44 -11.12
C ASP A 116 -0.53 -22.75 -10.48
N GLU A 117 0.64 -22.79 -11.13
CA GLU A 117 1.86 -22.15 -10.61
C GLU A 117 1.72 -20.62 -10.62
N ARG A 118 1.22 -20.04 -11.72
CA ARG A 118 0.92 -18.60 -11.79
C ARG A 118 -0.16 -18.21 -10.79
N LYS A 119 -1.18 -19.04 -10.64
CA LYS A 119 -2.28 -18.81 -9.71
C LYS A 119 -1.80 -18.77 -8.27
N ALA A 120 -0.95 -19.71 -7.88
CA ALA A 120 -0.33 -19.74 -6.55
C ALA A 120 0.54 -18.49 -6.35
N TRP A 121 1.39 -18.17 -7.33
CA TRP A 121 2.23 -16.97 -7.29
C TRP A 121 1.43 -15.67 -7.13
N LEU A 122 0.31 -15.51 -7.85
CA LEU A 122 -0.56 -14.34 -7.72
C LEU A 122 -1.19 -14.22 -6.33
N LYS A 123 -1.54 -15.34 -5.69
CA LYS A 123 -2.03 -15.34 -4.30
C LYS A 123 -0.93 -14.91 -3.32
N GLU A 124 0.29 -15.42 -3.48
CA GLU A 124 1.43 -14.99 -2.67
C GLU A 124 1.73 -13.50 -2.82
N VAL A 125 1.67 -12.97 -4.05
CA VAL A 125 1.81 -11.53 -4.29
C VAL A 125 0.70 -10.76 -3.58
N SER A 126 -0.54 -11.26 -3.64
CA SER A 126 -1.68 -10.64 -2.96
C SER A 126 -1.46 -10.50 -1.45
N GLU A 127 -1.07 -11.60 -0.81
CA GLU A 127 -0.84 -11.68 0.64
C GLU A 127 0.37 -10.84 1.09
N GLU A 128 1.45 -10.87 0.31
CA GLU A 128 2.67 -10.09 0.60
C GLU A 128 2.40 -8.59 0.58
N TYR A 129 1.70 -8.09 -0.45
CA TYR A 129 1.37 -6.66 -0.54
C TYR A 129 0.28 -6.23 0.45
N GLU A 130 -0.61 -7.13 0.86
CA GLU A 130 -1.54 -6.86 1.96
C GLU A 130 -0.79 -6.72 3.29
N THR A 131 0.24 -7.53 3.53
CA THR A 131 1.10 -7.42 4.71
C THR A 131 1.81 -6.06 4.75
N TYR A 132 2.40 -5.60 3.64
CA TYR A 132 3.02 -4.27 3.58
C TYR A 132 2.02 -3.13 3.82
N ARG A 133 0.82 -3.25 3.27
CA ARG A 133 -0.25 -2.29 3.54
C ARG A 133 -0.55 -2.20 5.03
N ASP A 134 -0.65 -3.34 5.71
CA ASP A 134 -0.98 -3.39 7.12
C ASP A 134 0.17 -2.87 8.00
N GLU A 135 1.43 -3.11 7.63
CA GLU A 135 2.60 -2.45 8.23
C GLU A 135 2.48 -0.92 8.12
N ILE A 136 2.25 -0.39 6.91
CA ILE A 136 2.11 1.07 6.70
C ILE A 136 0.96 1.65 7.53
N ILE A 137 -0.20 0.98 7.55
CA ILE A 137 -1.35 1.40 8.36
C ILE A 137 -1.03 1.37 9.85
N HIS A 138 -0.25 0.39 10.31
CA HIS A 138 0.20 0.32 11.70
C HIS A 138 1.07 1.53 12.06
N HIS A 139 2.06 1.87 11.23
CA HIS A 139 2.89 3.07 11.43
C HIS A 139 2.05 4.36 11.43
N LEU A 140 1.10 4.48 10.49
CA LEU A 140 0.15 5.60 10.46
C LEU A 140 -0.70 5.68 11.73
N ARG A 141 -1.15 4.54 12.28
CA ARG A 141 -1.94 4.50 13.53
C ARG A 141 -1.11 4.89 14.74
N LYS A 142 0.17 4.50 14.80
CA LYS A 142 1.10 4.93 15.87
C LYS A 142 1.25 6.45 15.85
N TYR A 143 1.53 7.01 14.67
CA TYR A 143 1.66 8.45 14.45
C TYR A 143 0.44 9.25 14.93
N VAL A 144 -0.77 8.80 14.56
CA VAL A 144 -2.04 9.47 14.96
C VAL A 144 -2.34 9.36 16.45
N ARG A 145 -1.80 8.33 17.11
CA ARG A 145 -1.96 8.13 18.55
C ARG A 145 -0.88 8.82 19.38
N GLY A 146 0.13 9.41 18.74
CA GLY A 146 1.29 9.97 19.44
C GLY A 146 2.25 8.92 20.02
N GLU A 147 2.10 7.65 19.62
CA GLU A 147 2.95 6.56 20.08
C GLU A 147 4.31 6.61 19.35
N GLY A 148 5.41 6.78 20.08
CA GLY A 148 6.77 6.90 19.49
C GLY A 148 7.40 8.29 19.56
N ALA A 149 6.77 9.26 20.21
CA ALA A 149 7.43 10.51 20.56
C ALA A 149 8.59 10.23 21.54
N ASN A 150 9.81 10.35 21.06
CA ASN A 150 10.95 10.57 21.94
C ASN A 150 10.68 11.85 22.74
N GLN A 151 10.73 11.78 24.07
CA GLN A 151 10.55 12.93 24.96
C GLN A 151 11.57 14.06 24.70
N ASP A 152 12.61 13.80 23.91
CA ASP A 152 13.71 14.71 23.64
C ASP A 152 13.33 15.96 22.83
N TYR A 153 12.23 15.92 22.07
CA TYR A 153 11.77 17.12 21.33
C TYR A 153 11.00 18.13 22.19
N VAL A 154 10.58 17.74 23.40
CA VAL A 154 9.87 18.64 24.32
C VAL A 154 10.85 19.52 25.12
N ILE A 155 12.13 19.13 25.23
CA ILE A 155 13.12 19.87 26.02
C ILE A 155 13.74 21.04 25.24
N ALA A 156 13.70 21.02 23.90
CA ALA A 156 14.29 22.08 23.07
C ALA A 156 13.43 23.35 22.92
N GLN A 157 12.18 23.36 23.39
CA GLN A 157 11.32 24.55 23.42
C GLN A 157 11.06 25.07 24.85
N SER A 158 11.81 24.58 25.83
CA SER A 158 11.65 24.93 27.25
C SER A 158 12.96 25.44 27.86
N GLN A 159 13.72 26.26 27.14
CA GLN A 159 14.72 27.14 27.74
C GLN A 159 14.55 28.56 27.17
N PRO A 160 14.72 29.58 28.03
CA PRO A 160 13.70 30.57 28.37
C PRO A 160 13.41 31.63 27.31
#